data_AF-A0A8T5A8W0-F1
#
_entry.id   AF-A0A8T5A8W0-F1
#
_cell.length_a   1.000
_cell.length_b   1.000
_cell.length_c   1.000
_cell.angle_alpha   90.00
_cell.angle_beta   90.00
_cell.angle_gamma   90.00
#
_symmetry.space_group_name_H-M   'P 1'
#
loop_
_entity.id
_entity.type
_entity.pdbx_description
1 polymer ?
#
loop_
_entity_poly.entity_id
_entity_poly.type
_entity_poly.pdbx_seq_one_letter_code
_entity_poly.pdbx_strand_id
1 'polypeptide(L)'
;MSQTTILEKLREDLKRIDEALAQLEAKRKEIDEEYSAVLSEENKIFEEMRQCRDQYKYIQLEMRFNAISSRRKEIEARKAEIERKIRGYSEEKAKIQMRIEYLKPKSP
;
A
#
# COMPACT_ATOMS: atom_id res chain seq x y z
N MET A 1 -33.50 -20.74 -1.40
CA MET A 1 -32.17 -20.78 -2.07
C MET A 1 -31.39 -21.96 -1.51
N SER A 2 -30.77 -22.78 -2.35
CA SER A 2 -30.02 -23.96 -1.86
C SER A 2 -28.69 -23.54 -1.22
N GLN A 3 -28.21 -24.34 -0.27
CA GLN A 3 -26.90 -24.15 0.38
C GLN A 3 -25.75 -24.11 -0.63
N THR A 4 -25.89 -24.84 -1.74
CA THR A 4 -24.96 -24.86 -2.87
C THR A 4 -24.83 -23.49 -3.53
N THR A 5 -25.95 -22.81 -3.80
CA THR A 5 -25.94 -21.47 -4.41
C THR A 5 -25.30 -20.41 -3.49
N ILE A 6 -25.41 -20.58 -2.17
CA ILE A 6 -24.76 -19.68 -1.20
C ILE A 6 -23.24 -19.90 -1.20
N LEU A 7 -22.79 -21.15 -1.22
CA LEU A 7 -21.36 -21.47 -1.29
C LEU A 7 -20.71 -21.02 -2.60
N GLU A 8 -21.42 -21.11 -3.72
CA GLU A 8 -20.95 -20.60 -5.01
C GLU A 8 -20.72 -19.09 -4.98
N LYS A 9 -21.68 -18.32 -4.45
CA LYS A 9 -21.54 -16.86 -4.28
C LYS A 9 -20.34 -16.49 -3.40
N LEU A 10 -20.20 -17.14 -2.25
CA LEU A 10 -19.07 -16.88 -1.34
C LEU A 10 -17.72 -17.20 -1.99
N ARG A 11 -17.65 -18.22 -2.86
CA ARG A 11 -16.43 -18.53 -3.63
C ARG A 11 -16.15 -17.48 -4.70
N GLU A 12 -17.19 -16.94 -5.33
CA GLU A 12 -17.05 -15.85 -6.30
C GLU A 12 -16.56 -14.57 -5.61
N ASP A 13 -17.13 -14.25 -4.44
CA ASP A 13 -16.71 -13.11 -3.62
C ASP A 13 -15.24 -13.25 -3.19
N LEU A 14 -14.78 -14.45 -2.81
CA LEU A 14 -13.36 -14.70 -2.52
C LEU A 14 -12.46 -14.41 -3.71
N LYS A 15 -12.84 -14.85 -4.92
CA LYS A 15 -12.04 -14.57 -6.12
C LYS A 15 -11.91 -13.07 -6.37
N ARG A 16 -13.01 -12.32 -6.23
CA ARG A 16 -13.02 -10.86 -6.39
C ARG A 16 -12.13 -10.17 -5.35
N ILE A 17 -12.17 -10.63 -4.10
CA ILE A 17 -11.30 -10.10 -3.03
C ILE A 17 -9.83 -10.44 -3.30
N ASP A 18 -9.53 -11.64 -3.77
CA ASP A 18 -8.17 -12.06 -4.13
C ASP A 18 -7.59 -11.22 -5.28
N GLU A 19 -8.40 -10.94 -6.31
CA GLU A 19 -8.04 -10.04 -7.40
C GLU A 19 -7.79 -8.61 -6.90
N ALA A 20 -8.67 -8.09 -6.03
CA ALA A 20 -8.51 -6.77 -5.44
C ALA A 20 -7.24 -6.67 -4.57
N LEU A 21 -6.95 -7.70 -3.77
CA LEU A 21 -5.72 -7.78 -2.97
C LEU A 21 -4.48 -7.79 -3.85
N ALA A 22 -4.45 -8.62 -4.90
CA ALA A 22 -3.32 -8.66 -5.84
C ALA A 22 -3.08 -7.29 -6.50
N GLN A 23 -4.14 -6.58 -6.90
CA GLN A 23 -4.01 -5.23 -7.47
C GLN A 23 -3.49 -4.22 -6.44
N LEU A 24 -3.94 -4.31 -5.18
CA LEU A 24 -3.46 -3.42 -4.11
C LEU A 24 -2.00 -3.70 -3.75
N GLU A 25 -1.58 -4.96 -3.75
CA GLU A 25 -0.18 -5.35 -3.52
C GLU A 25 0.74 -4.85 -4.64
N ALA A 26 0.32 -4.95 -5.90
CA ALA A 26 1.05 -4.37 -7.02
C ALA A 26 1.20 -2.85 -6.87
N LYS A 27 0.12 -2.14 -6.54
CA LYS A 27 0.15 -0.69 -6.25
C LYS A 27 1.04 -0.36 -5.06
N ARG A 28 1.04 -1.18 -4.00
CA ARG A 28 1.94 -0.99 -2.85
C ARG A 28 3.40 -1.05 -3.29
N LYS A 29 3.75 -2.02 -4.14
CA LYS A 29 5.10 -2.17 -4.67
C LYS A 29 5.53 -0.96 -5.51
N GLU A 30 4.67 -0.47 -6.39
CA GLU A 30 4.93 0.76 -7.17
C GLU A 30 5.18 1.97 -6.25
N ILE A 31 4.38 2.11 -5.18
CA ILE A 31 4.56 3.18 -4.18
C ILE A 31 5.87 3.01 -3.40
N ASP A 32 6.26 1.79 -3.06
CA ASP A 32 7.53 1.50 -2.37
C ASP A 32 8.76 1.86 -3.23
N GLU A 33 8.67 1.60 -4.54
CA GLU A 33 9.69 2.01 -5.51
C GLU A 33 9.76 3.54 -5.65
N GLU A 34 8.60 4.22 -5.75
CA GLU A 34 8.53 5.68 -5.78
C GLU A 34 9.12 6.29 -4.50
N TYR A 35 8.77 5.73 -3.34
CA TYR A 35 9.27 6.16 -2.03
C TYR A 35 10.79 6.07 -1.96
N SER A 36 11.35 4.93 -2.38
CA SER A 36 12.79 4.68 -2.35
C SER A 36 13.56 5.65 -3.25
N ALA A 37 13.01 5.96 -4.43
CA ALA A 37 13.59 6.93 -5.34
C ALA A 37 13.60 8.35 -4.76
N VAL A 38 12.48 8.79 -4.19
CA VAL A 38 12.35 10.13 -3.57
C VAL A 38 13.24 10.25 -2.32
N LEU A 39 13.31 9.21 -1.50
CA LEU A 39 14.20 9.18 -0.33
C LEU A 39 15.68 9.26 -0.74
N SER A 40 16.08 8.58 -1.83
CA SER A 40 17.43 8.69 -2.36
C SER A 40 17.73 10.11 -2.84
N GLU A 41 16.78 10.79 -3.48
CA GLU A 41 16.95 12.19 -3.89
C GLU A 41 17.04 13.14 -2.69
N GLU A 42 16.19 12.97 -1.68
CA GLU A 42 16.20 13.75 -0.42
C GLU A 42 17.56 13.62 0.28
N ASN A 43 18.10 12.39 0.38
CA ASN A 43 19.40 12.13 1.00
C ASN A 43 20.55 12.79 0.23
N LYS A 44 20.54 12.77 -1.11
CA LYS A 44 21.57 13.45 -1.92
C LYS A 44 21.59 14.94 -1.68
N ILE A 45 20.42 15.58 -1.63
CA ILE A 45 20.33 17.02 -1.34
C ILE A 45 20.83 17.31 0.07
N PHE A 46 20.48 16.48 1.04
CA PHE A 46 20.96 16.62 2.41
C PHE A 46 22.50 16.54 2.49
N GLU A 47 23.12 15.62 1.76
CA GLU A 47 24.57 15.52 1.66
C GLU A 47 25.20 16.75 1.00
N GLU A 48 24.60 17.26 -0.09
CA GLU A 48 25.04 18.50 -0.74
C GLU A 48 24.96 19.71 0.20
N MET A 49 23.88 19.82 0.98
CA MET A 49 23.71 20.87 1.99
C MET A 49 24.80 20.81 3.05
N ARG A 50 25.17 19.61 3.51
CA ARG A 50 26.22 19.40 4.53
C ARG A 50 27.60 19.89 4.06
N GLN A 51 27.86 19.83 2.75
CA GLN A 51 29.13 20.25 2.16
C GLN A 51 29.10 21.70 1.65
N CYS A 52 27.93 22.33 1.58
CA CYS A 52 27.75 23.66 1.02
C CYS A 52 28.26 24.74 1.98
N ARG A 53 29.23 25.54 1.52
CA ARG A 53 29.75 26.71 2.25
C ARG A 53 29.16 28.04 1.76
N ASP A 54 28.50 28.02 0.60
CA ASP A 54 27.87 29.18 -0.01
C ASP A 54 26.44 29.33 0.50
N GLN A 55 26.13 30.48 1.11
CA GLN A 55 24.84 30.73 1.73
C GLN A 55 23.69 30.82 0.71
N TYR A 56 23.92 31.40 -0.46
CA TYR A 56 22.89 31.53 -1.49
C TYR A 56 22.55 30.16 -2.08
N LYS A 57 23.57 29.35 -2.38
CA LYS A 57 23.40 27.97 -2.82
C LYS A 57 22.73 27.11 -1.75
N TYR A 58 23.05 27.32 -0.47
CA TYR A 58 22.40 26.61 0.63
C TYR A 58 20.90 26.87 0.67
N ILE A 59 20.46 28.14 0.52
CA ILE A 59 19.03 28.50 0.49
C ILE A 59 18.33 27.79 -0.68
N GLN A 60 18.95 27.72 -1.85
CA GLN A 60 18.38 27.00 -2.99
C GLN A 60 18.25 25.49 -2.73
N LEU A 61 19.25 24.88 -2.10
CA LEU A 61 19.22 23.46 -1.73
C LEU A 61 18.14 23.19 -0.68
N GLU A 62 17.98 24.08 0.31
CA GLU A 62 16.94 23.96 1.33
C GLU A 62 15.53 24.03 0.74
N MET A 63 15.29 24.94 -0.21
CA MET A 63 14.01 24.99 -0.94
C MET A 63 13.72 23.68 -1.68
N ARG A 64 14.74 23.13 -2.36
CA ARG A 64 14.60 21.86 -3.09
C ARG A 64 14.37 20.70 -2.12
N PHE A 65 15.11 20.64 -1.00
CA PHE A 65 14.92 19.65 0.05
C PHE A 65 13.49 19.67 0.56
N ASN A 66 12.94 20.84 0.89
CA ASN A 66 11.58 20.99 1.39
C ASN A 66 10.51 20.50 0.40
N ALA A 67 10.69 20.77 -0.90
CA ALA A 67 9.81 20.26 -1.93
C ALA A 67 9.82 18.72 -2.00
N ILE A 68 11.02 18.11 -1.98
CA ILE A 68 11.16 16.65 -2.00
C ILE A 68 10.61 16.01 -0.73
N SER A 69 10.88 16.61 0.43
CA SER A 69 10.38 16.13 1.72
C SER A 69 8.85 16.14 1.77
N SER A 70 8.23 17.17 1.19
CA SER A 70 6.78 17.25 1.06
C SER A 70 6.23 16.13 0.17
N ARG A 71 6.86 15.90 -0.99
CA ARG A 71 6.51 14.78 -1.88
C ARG A 71 6.68 13.43 -1.19
N ARG A 72 7.74 13.21 -0.40
CA ARG A 72 7.93 11.98 0.36
C ARG A 72 6.78 11.73 1.32
N LYS A 73 6.33 12.76 2.05
CA LYS A 73 5.19 12.65 2.99
C LYS A 73 3.88 12.31 2.27
N GLU A 74 3.66 12.86 1.07
CA GLU A 74 2.49 12.51 0.25
C GLU A 74 2.51 11.03 -0.17
N ILE A 75 3.70 10.51 -0.56
CA ILE A 75 3.89 9.10 -0.89
C ILE A 75 3.65 8.21 0.34
N GLU A 76 4.15 8.59 1.52
CA GLU A 76 3.89 7.89 2.78
C GLU A 76 2.40 7.83 3.12
N ALA A 77 1.67 8.92 2.90
CA ALA A 77 0.22 8.95 3.10
C ALA A 77 -0.51 7.99 2.14
N ARG A 78 -0.14 7.97 0.85
CA ARG A 78 -0.67 7.02 -0.14
C ARG A 78 -0.36 5.57 0.24
N LYS A 79 0.86 5.29 0.71
CA LYS A 79 1.25 3.96 1.20
C LYS A 79 0.37 3.51 2.37
N ALA A 80 0.20 4.37 3.37
CA ALA A 80 -0.63 4.07 4.53
C ALA A 80 -2.10 3.82 4.15
N GLU A 81 -2.63 4.53 3.15
CA GLU A 81 -3.97 4.29 2.63
C GLU A 81 -4.09 2.91 1.98
N ILE A 82 -3.14 2.52 1.12
CA ILE A 82 -3.12 1.20 0.49
C ILE A 82 -3.00 0.09 1.54
N GLU A 83 -2.14 0.25 2.54
CA GLU A 83 -2.00 -0.73 3.63
C GLU A 83 -3.31 -0.91 4.43
N ARG A 84 -4.05 0.16 4.69
CA ARG A 84 -5.38 0.07 5.31
C ARG A 84 -6.37 -0.70 4.44
N LYS A 85 -6.38 -0.45 3.12
CA LYS A 85 -7.24 -1.17 2.18
C LYS A 85 -6.91 -2.66 2.16
N ILE A 86 -5.62 -3.02 2.05
CA ILE A 86 -5.16 -4.42 2.09
C ILE A 86 -5.62 -5.10 3.37
N ARG A 87 -5.49 -4.43 4.52
CA ARG A 87 -5.96 -4.97 5.81
C ARG A 87 -7.47 -5.23 5.80
N GLY A 88 -8.27 -4.27 5.35
CA GLY A 88 -9.73 -4.41 5.25
C GLY A 88 -10.15 -5.60 4.38
N TYR A 89 -9.59 -5.71 3.17
CA TYR A 89 -9.86 -6.84 2.28
C TYR A 89 -9.38 -8.19 2.85
N SER A 90 -8.25 -8.20 3.56
CA SER A 90 -7.74 -9.41 4.20
C SER A 90 -8.66 -9.90 5.33
N GLU A 91 -9.20 -8.98 6.13
CA GLU A 91 -10.18 -9.28 7.17
C GLU A 91 -11.50 -9.79 6.58
N GLU A 92 -11.97 -9.18 5.49
CA GLU A 92 -13.17 -9.62 4.77
C GLU A 92 -12.98 -11.02 4.19
N LYS A 93 -11.84 -11.28 3.55
CA LYS A 93 -11.45 -12.60 3.05
C LYS A 93 -11.52 -13.66 4.16
N ALA A 94 -10.94 -13.37 5.32
CA ALA A 94 -10.95 -14.28 6.47
C ALA A 94 -12.39 -14.59 6.94
N LYS A 95 -13.26 -13.57 7.02
CA LYS A 95 -14.68 -13.76 7.40
C LYS A 95 -15.42 -14.66 6.40
N ILE A 96 -15.21 -14.46 5.10
CA ILE A 96 -15.84 -15.28 4.06
C ILE A 96 -15.32 -16.72 4.11
N GLN A 97 -14.01 -16.92 4.31
CA GLN A 97 -13.41 -18.24 4.47
C GLN A 97 -14.02 -18.99 5.67
N MET A 98 -14.13 -18.35 6.83
CA MET A 98 -14.80 -18.92 8.01
C MET A 98 -16.26 -19.28 7.71
N ARG A 99 -16.97 -18.42 6.96
CA ARG A 99 -18.36 -18.68 6.60
C ARG A 99 -18.50 -19.89 5.68
N ILE A 100 -17.61 -20.05 4.71
CA ILE A 100 -17.57 -21.22 3.83
C ILE A 100 -17.28 -22.47 4.65
N GLU A 101 -16.31 -22.43 5.56
CA GLU A 101 -15.97 -23.56 6.41
C GLU A 101 -17.14 -24.01 7.29
N TYR A 102 -17.85 -23.07 7.92
CA TYR A 102 -19.04 -23.35 8.71
C TYR A 102 -20.17 -24.00 7.88
N LEU A 103 -20.30 -23.59 6.61
CA LEU A 103 -21.33 -24.10 5.71
C LEU A 103 -20.94 -25.40 5.00
N LYS A 104 -19.69 -25.85 5.08
CA LYS A 104 -19.29 -27.17 4.57
C LYS A 104 -19.91 -28.25 5.46
N PRO A 105 -20.56 -29.28 4.89
CA PRO A 105 -21.05 -30.40 5.68
C PRO A 105 -19.86 -31.04 6.40
N LYS A 106 -19.98 -31.24 7.72
CA LYS A 106 -19.05 -32.09 8.46
C LYS A 106 -19.29 -33.51 7.96
N SER A 107 -18.31 -34.08 7.26
CA SER A 107 -18.34 -35.52 6.98
C SER A 107 -18.43 -36.27 8.32
N PRO A 108 -19.32 -37.28 8.44
CA PRO A 108 -19.35 -38.17 9.61
C PRO A 108 -18.06 -38.99 9.74
#